data_AF-A0A949WSQ6-F1
#
_entry.id   AF-A0A949WSQ6-F1
#
_cell.length_a   1.000
_cell.length_b   1.000
_cell.length_c   1.000
_cell.angle_alpha   90.00
_cell.angle_beta   90.00
_cell.angle_gamma   90.00
#
_symmetry.space_group_name_H-M   'P 1'
#
loop_
_entity.id
_entity.type
_entity.pdbx_description
1 polymer ?
#
loop_
_entity_poly.entity_id
_entity_poly.type
_entity_poly.pdbx_seq_one_letter_code
_entity_poly.pdbx_strand_id
1 'polypeptide(L)' 'MMYYYWKEKGMRPSVFYNMPIGERMVVQVFYEHEIEEKNKSRQEMKNSETPIFPVVVV' A
#
# COMPACT_ATOMS: atom_id res chain seq x y z
N MET A 1 -1.96 -4.17 -8.09
CA MET A 1 -0.62 -4.55 -8.60
C MET A 1 -0.18 -3.67 -9.79
N MET A 2 -0.50 -3.96 -11.06
CA MET A 2 0.05 -3.16 -12.19
C MET A 2 -0.33 -1.67 -12.17
N TYR A 3 -1.59 -1.36 -11.86
CA TYR A 3 -2.01 0.05 -11.72
C TYR A 3 -1.22 0.76 -10.60
N TYR A 4 -0.92 0.06 -9.51
CA TYR A 4 -0.13 0.60 -8.41
C TYR A 4 1.31 0.90 -8.83
N TYR A 5 1.97 -0.05 -9.50
CA TYR A 5 3.33 0.18 -9.99
C TYR A 5 3.39 1.31 -11.01
N TRP A 6 2.40 1.42 -11.90
CA TRP A 6 2.33 2.51 -12.85
C TRP A 6 2.07 3.86 -12.16
N LYS A 7 1.05 3.93 -11.30
CA LYS A 7 0.60 5.18 -10.67
C LYS A 7 1.54 5.67 -9.58
N GLU A 8 1.99 4.79 -8.69
CA GLU A 8 2.80 5.19 -7.51
C GLU A 8 4.30 5.07 -7.76
N LYS A 9 4.75 4.12 -8.58
CA LYS A 9 6.18 3.87 -8.80
C LYS A 9 6.66 4.24 -10.21
N GLY A 10 5.77 4.69 -11.10
CA GLY A 10 6.10 5.09 -12.47
C GLY A 10 6.56 3.94 -13.39
N MET A 11 6.41 2.69 -12.97
CA MET A 11 6.85 1.53 -13.75
C MET A 11 5.91 1.30 -14.93
N ARG A 12 6.47 1.30 -16.14
CA ARG A 12 5.69 1.02 -17.36
C ARG A 12 5.34 -0.47 -17.42
N PRO A 13 4.13 -0.84 -17.87
CA PRO A 13 3.74 -2.25 -18.03
C PRO A 13 4.72 -3.04 -18.89
N SER A 14 5.24 -2.45 -19.97
CA SER A 14 6.23 -3.08 -20.84
C SER A 14 7.51 -3.50 -20.11
N VAL A 15 8.00 -2.65 -19.20
CA VAL A 15 9.20 -2.95 -18.39
C VAL A 15 8.93 -4.12 -17.45
N PHE A 16 7.77 -4.14 -16.80
CA PHE A 16 7.39 -5.22 -15.89
C PHE A 16 7.24 -6.57 -16.62
N TYR A 17 6.62 -6.60 -17.79
CA TYR A 17 6.42 -7.85 -18.53
C TYR A 17 7.69 -8.37 -19.21
N ASN A 18 8.64 -7.48 -19.54
CA ASN A 18 9.94 -7.87 -20.11
C ASN A 18 10.95 -8.35 -19.06
N MET A 19 10.62 -8.21 -17.77
CA MET A 19 11.49 -8.59 -16.66
C MET A 19 11.63 -10.12 -16.53
N PRO A 20 12.85 -10.63 -16.21
CA PRO A 20 13.06 -12.03 -15.91
C PRO A 20 12.13 -12.53 -14.80
N ILE A 21 11.77 -13.82 -14.82
CA ILE A 21 10.81 -14.36 -13.85
C ILE A 21 11.26 -14.18 -12.39
N GLY A 22 12.57 -14.31 -12.12
CA GLY A 22 13.14 -14.09 -10.79
C GLY A 22 12.92 -12.68 -10.28
N GLU A 23 13.22 -11.67 -11.10
CA GLU A 23 13.03 -10.27 -10.73
C GLU A 23 11.54 -9.94 -10.55
N ARG A 24 10.64 -10.51 -11.38
CA ARG A 24 9.19 -10.35 -11.18
C ARG A 24 8.71 -10.90 -9.85
N MET A 25 9.23 -12.05 -9.42
CA MET A 25 8.91 -12.62 -8.11
C MET A 25 9.36 -11.69 -6.99
N VAL A 26 10.59 -11.16 -7.07
CA VAL A 26 11.10 -10.22 -6.08
C VAL A 26 10.19 -8.99 -5.99
N VAL A 27 9.89 -8.37 -7.12
CA VAL A 27 9.01 -7.19 -7.18
C VAL A 27 7.64 -7.49 -6.56
N GLN A 28 7.05 -8.66 -6.87
CA GLN A 28 5.79 -9.09 -6.28
C GLN A 28 5.84 -9.21 -4.75
N VAL A 29 6.85 -9.90 -4.21
CA VAL A 29 7.03 -10.07 -2.76
C VAL A 29 7.16 -8.72 -2.05
N PHE A 30 7.94 -7.80 -2.61
CA PHE A 30 8.09 -6.47 -2.04
C PHE A 30 6.79 -5.66 -2.05
N TYR A 31 5.99 -5.76 -3.11
CA TYR A 31 4.67 -5.11 -3.12
C TYR A 31 3.73 -5.69 -2.08
N GLU A 32 3.70 -7.01 -1.93
CA GLU A 32 2.82 -7.67 -0.96
C GLU A 32 3.17 -7.18 0.45
N HIS A 33 4.46 -7.10 0.76
CA HIS A 33 4.94 -6.56 2.04
C HIS A 33 4.59 -5.07 2.23
N GLU A 34 4.76 -4.23 1.21
CA GLU A 34 4.42 -2.80 1.29
C GLU A 34 2.92 -2.57 1.53
N ILE A 35 2.06 -3.39 0.91
CA ILE A 35 0.61 -3.33 1.12
C ILE A 35 0.25 -3.78 2.54
N GLU A 36 0.90 -4.82 3.06
CA GLU A 36 0.72 -5.28 4.43
C GLU A 36 1.07 -4.19 5.44
N GLU A 37 2.24 -3.56 5.29
CA GLU A 37 2.65 -2.45 6.16
C GLU A 37 1.67 -1.26 6.09
N LYS A 38 1.27 -0.85 4.89
CA LYS A 38 0.28 0.23 4.71
C LYS A 38 -1.06 -0.10 5.39
N ASN A 39 -1.50 -1.35 5.32
CA ASN A 39 -2.74 -1.77 5.96
C ASN A 39 -2.60 -1.81 7.48
N LYS A 40 -1.48 -2.29 8.00
CA LYS A 40 -1.19 -2.29 9.44
C LYS A 40 -1.20 -0.87 10.00
N SER A 41 -0.50 0.06 9.36
CA SER A 41 -0.50 1.48 9.78
C SER A 41 -1.91 2.09 9.74
N ARG A 42 -2.73 1.75 8.74
CA ARG A 42 -4.13 2.20 8.70
C ARG A 42 -4.98 1.62 9.83
N GLN A 43 -4.76 0.36 10.21
CA GLN A 43 -5.46 -0.26 11.33
C GLN A 43 -5.03 0.37 12.67
N GLU A 44 -3.74 0.62 12.86
CA GLU A 44 -3.22 1.31 14.04
C GLU A 44 -3.81 2.72 14.16
N MET A 45 -3.89 3.48 13.07
CA MET A 45 -4.55 4.78 13.04
C MET A 45 -6.02 4.70 13.46
N LYS A 46 -6.80 3.78 12.87
CA LYS A 46 -8.21 3.58 13.23
C LYS A 46 -8.41 3.19 14.70
N ASN A 47 -7.50 2.39 15.26
CA ASN A 47 -7.57 1.99 16.67
C ASN A 47 -7.14 3.12 17.62
N SER A 48 -6.34 4.08 17.13
CA SER A 48 -5.87 5.24 17.90
C SER A 48 -6.76 6.48 17.80
N GLU A 49 -7.76 6.47 16.91
CA GLU A 49 -8.79 7.53 16.84
C GLU A 49 -9.59 7.51 18.15
N THR A 50 -9.12 8.27 19.13
CA THR A 50 -9.87 8.57 20.35
C THR A 50 -11.26 9.06 19.95
N PRO A 51 -12.34 8.44 20.45
CA PRO A 51 -13.68 8.88 20.11
C PRO A 51 -13.85 10.34 20.54
N ILE A 52 -14.00 11.23 19.55
CA ILE A 52 -14.27 12.64 19.80
C ILE A 52 -15.72 12.74 20.25
N PHE A 53 -15.94 12.89 21.56
CA PHE A 53 -17.26 13.20 22.10
C PHE A 53 -17.55 14.69 21.89
N PRO A 54 -18.66 15.07 21.22
CA PRO A 54 -19.02 16.47 21.11
C PRO A 54 -19.37 17.00 22.52
N VAL A 55 -18.66 18.04 22.96
CA VAL A 55 -19.05 18.80 24.15
C VAL A 55 -20.28 19.62 23.78
N VAL A 56 -21.43 19.23 24.32
CA VAL A 56 -22.65 20.04 24.25
C VAL A 56 -22.46 21.18 25.25
N VAL A 57 -22.24 22.39 24.75
CA VAL A 57 -22.26 23.61 25.59
C VAL A 57 -23.74 23.91 25.85
N VAL A 58 -24.16 23.77 27.11
CA VAL A 58 -25.50 24.06 27.61
C VAL A 58 -25.56 25.51 28.09
#